data_AF-A0A8C3NT29-F1
#
_entry.id   AF-A0A8C3NT29-F1
#
_cell.length_a   1.000
_cell.length_b   1.000
_cell.length_c   1.000
_cell.angle_alpha   90.00
_cell.angle_beta   90.00
_cell.angle_gamma   90.00
#
_symmetry.space_group_name_H-M   'P 1'
#
loop_
_entity.id
_entity.type
_entity.pdbx_description
1 polymer ?
#
loop_
_entity_poly.entity_id
_entity_poly.type
_entity_poly.pdbx_seq_one_letter_code
_entity_poly.pdbx_strand_id
1 'polypeptide(L)'
;MNAARSGYRVFSANSTAASTELAKKITERLGAELGKSVVYQETNGETRVEIKESVRGQDIFIIQTIPRDVNTAVMELLIMAYALKTSCARNIIGVIPYFPYSKQSKMRKRGSIVCKLLASMLAKAGLTHIITMDLHQKEIQGFFSFPVDNLRASPFLLQYIQEEIPDYRNAVIVAKSPGAAKRAQSYAERLRLGLAVIHGEAQCTEQDMDDGRHSPPMLKNATVHPGLELPLMMAKEKPPITVVGDVGGRIAIIVDDIIDDVESFVAAAEILKERGAYKIFVMATHGLLSADAPRLIEESSIDEVVVTNTVPHEVQKLQCPKIKTVDISLILSEAIRRIHNGESMAYLFRNITVDD
;
A
#
# COMPACT_ATOMS: atom_id res chain seq x y z
N MET A 1 23.72 -13.08 34.87
CA MET A 1 24.09 -13.73 33.60
C MET A 1 23.86 -12.70 32.51
N ASN A 2 24.93 -12.07 32.02
CA ASN A 2 24.86 -11.05 30.98
C ASN A 2 24.52 -11.72 29.65
N ALA A 3 23.25 -11.68 29.24
CA ALA A 3 22.91 -11.84 27.84
C ALA A 3 23.63 -10.71 27.10
N ALA A 4 24.64 -11.07 26.30
CA ALA A 4 25.27 -10.12 25.39
C ALA A 4 24.16 -9.38 24.64
N ARG A 5 24.13 -8.05 24.74
CA ARG A 5 23.24 -7.18 23.94
C ARG A 5 23.45 -7.55 22.47
N SER A 6 22.64 -8.44 21.92
CA SER A 6 22.68 -8.74 20.50
C SER A 6 22.16 -7.49 19.80
N GLY A 7 23.04 -6.74 19.14
CA GLY A 7 22.63 -5.57 18.37
C GLY A 7 21.62 -5.95 17.28
N TYR A 8 20.81 -4.98 16.85
CA TYR A 8 19.87 -5.15 15.74
C TYR A 8 20.63 -5.57 14.47
N ARG A 9 20.16 -6.65 13.81
CA ARG A 9 20.68 -7.09 12.52
C ARG A 9 19.69 -6.75 11.44
N VAL A 10 19.92 -5.62 10.78
CA VAL A 10 19.01 -5.04 9.79
C VAL A 10 19.71 -4.98 8.45
N PHE A 11 19.14 -5.61 7.42
CA PHE A 11 19.63 -5.56 6.05
C PHE A 11 18.63 -4.80 5.17
N SER A 12 19.13 -4.20 4.09
CA SER A 12 18.28 -3.66 3.02
C SER A 12 18.40 -4.58 1.81
N ALA A 13 17.28 -5.08 1.30
CA ALA A 13 17.28 -5.87 0.06
C ALA A 13 17.33 -5.01 -1.21
N ASN A 14 17.13 -3.70 -1.09
CA ASN A 14 17.13 -2.80 -2.23
C ASN A 14 18.53 -2.62 -2.86
N SER A 15 18.63 -2.74 -4.19
CA SER A 15 19.85 -2.45 -4.96
C SER A 15 20.11 -0.96 -5.22
N THR A 16 19.08 -0.12 -5.23
CA THR A 16 19.22 1.32 -5.54
C THR A 16 19.34 2.18 -4.29
N ALA A 17 20.22 3.17 -4.31
CA ALA A 17 20.47 4.03 -3.16
C ALA A 17 19.21 4.79 -2.69
N ALA A 18 18.37 5.26 -3.62
CA ALA A 18 17.12 5.94 -3.28
C ALA A 18 16.16 5.04 -2.48
N SER A 19 16.07 3.75 -2.84
CA SER A 19 15.22 2.79 -2.14
C SER A 19 15.79 2.34 -0.78
N THR A 20 17.06 2.64 -0.48
CA THR A 20 17.67 2.38 0.84
C THR A 20 17.43 3.49 1.86
N GLU A 21 16.82 4.62 1.47
CA GLU A 21 16.70 5.81 2.32
C GLU A 21 15.90 5.54 3.59
N LEU A 22 14.75 4.87 3.47
CA LEU A 22 13.94 4.48 4.63
C LEU A 22 14.68 3.49 5.54
N ALA A 23 15.43 2.54 4.96
CA ALA A 23 16.21 1.58 5.74
C ALA A 23 17.27 2.28 6.60
N LYS A 24 17.95 3.30 6.04
CA LYS A 24 18.92 4.13 6.76
C LYS A 24 18.28 4.91 7.91
N LYS A 25 17.13 5.56 7.67
CA LYS A 25 16.37 6.28 8.70
C LYS A 25 15.95 5.36 9.85
N ILE A 26 15.50 4.14 9.53
CA ILE A 26 15.13 3.14 10.54
C ILE A 26 16.34 2.73 11.38
N THR A 27 17.49 2.44 10.74
CA THR A 27 18.70 2.05 11.48
C THR A 27 19.25 3.18 12.35
N GLU A 28 19.19 4.43 11.87
CA GLU A 28 19.58 5.61 12.65
C GLU A 28 18.75 5.74 13.93
N ARG A 29 17.43 5.58 13.83
CA ARG A 29 16.52 5.59 15.00
C ARG A 29 16.77 4.45 15.98
N LEU A 30 17.20 3.29 15.48
CA LEU A 30 17.55 2.13 16.30
C LEU A 30 18.96 2.24 16.92
N GLY A 31 19.77 3.21 16.52
CA GLY A 31 21.18 3.28 16.88
C GLY A 31 21.97 2.07 16.34
N ALA A 32 21.59 1.57 15.16
CA ALA A 32 22.18 0.42 14.51
C ALA A 32 22.81 0.79 13.15
N GLU A 33 23.63 -0.09 12.61
CA GLU A 33 24.15 0.00 11.24
C GLU A 33 23.44 -1.02 10.35
N LEU A 34 23.34 -0.70 9.05
CA LEU A 34 22.90 -1.68 8.07
C LEU A 34 23.95 -2.79 7.95
N GLY A 35 23.45 -4.02 7.90
CA GLY A 35 24.26 -5.20 7.68
C GLY A 35 24.97 -5.14 6.33
N LYS A 36 26.16 -5.73 6.29
CA LYS A 36 27.02 -5.76 5.11
C LYS A 36 26.46 -6.77 4.12
N SER A 37 25.83 -6.28 3.06
CA SER A 37 25.38 -7.09 1.93
C SER A 37 25.59 -6.35 0.61
N VAL A 38 25.71 -7.11 -0.47
CA VAL A 38 25.76 -6.59 -1.84
C VAL A 38 24.53 -7.12 -2.57
N VAL A 39 23.76 -6.21 -3.18
CA VAL A 39 22.62 -6.54 -4.04
C VAL A 39 22.82 -5.83 -5.37
N TYR A 40 22.84 -6.59 -6.46
CA TYR A 40 23.04 -6.05 -7.80
C TYR A 40 22.41 -6.94 -8.87
N GLN A 41 22.27 -6.40 -10.08
CA GLN A 41 21.87 -7.16 -11.26
C GLN A 41 23.09 -7.49 -12.13
N GLU A 42 23.17 -8.73 -12.57
CA GLU A 42 24.11 -9.18 -13.59
C GLU A 42 23.73 -8.60 -14.96
N THR A 43 24.65 -8.65 -15.92
CA THR A 43 24.43 -8.10 -17.28
C THR A 43 23.29 -8.79 -18.05
N ASN A 44 22.90 -9.99 -17.65
CA ASN A 44 21.77 -10.74 -18.18
C ASN A 44 20.43 -10.42 -17.48
N GLY A 45 20.42 -9.53 -16.48
CA GLY A 45 19.23 -9.14 -15.70
C GLY A 45 18.95 -10.04 -14.49
N GLU A 46 19.76 -11.06 -14.22
CA GLU A 46 19.60 -11.89 -13.01
C GLU A 46 20.01 -11.11 -11.76
N THR A 47 19.23 -11.27 -10.69
CA THR A 47 19.52 -10.64 -9.41
C THR A 47 20.50 -11.48 -8.59
N ARG A 48 21.53 -10.85 -8.01
CA ARG A 48 22.45 -11.48 -7.07
C ARG A 48 22.46 -10.77 -5.73
N VAL A 49 22.50 -11.56 -4.67
CA VAL A 49 22.60 -11.12 -3.29
C VAL A 49 23.74 -11.87 -2.61
N GLU A 50 24.65 -11.13 -1.99
CA GLU A 50 25.73 -11.68 -1.19
C GLU A 50 25.72 -11.08 0.21
N ILE A 51 25.57 -11.93 1.23
CA ILE A 51 25.67 -11.53 2.63
C ILE A 51 27.14 -11.59 3.05
N LYS A 52 27.71 -10.46 3.48
CA LYS A 52 29.15 -10.31 3.76
C LYS A 52 29.49 -10.43 5.24
N GLU A 53 28.56 -10.91 6.06
CA GLU A 53 28.77 -11.15 7.49
C GLU A 53 28.00 -12.38 7.99
N SER A 54 28.39 -12.88 9.17
CA SER A 54 27.74 -14.07 9.75
C SER A 54 26.40 -13.71 10.40
N VAL A 55 25.35 -14.43 10.00
CA VAL A 55 23.97 -14.28 10.51
C VAL A 55 23.48 -15.52 11.28
N ARG A 56 24.37 -16.48 11.55
CA ARG A 56 24.02 -17.77 12.14
C ARG A 56 23.37 -17.60 13.52
N GLY A 57 22.18 -18.16 13.69
CA GLY A 57 21.45 -18.18 14.96
C GLY A 57 20.94 -16.82 15.43
N GLN A 58 20.99 -15.79 14.57
CA GLN A 58 20.55 -14.42 14.87
C GLN A 58 19.16 -14.15 14.31
N ASP A 59 18.49 -13.16 14.89
CA ASP A 59 17.21 -12.63 14.40
C ASP A 59 17.48 -11.48 13.44
N ILE A 60 17.02 -11.61 12.20
CA ILE A 60 17.38 -10.73 11.09
C ILE A 60 16.14 -9.98 10.59
N PHE A 61 16.26 -8.68 10.39
CA PHE A 61 15.25 -7.85 9.75
C PHE A 61 15.70 -7.48 8.34
N ILE A 62 14.88 -7.78 7.33
CA ILE A 62 15.11 -7.35 5.95
C ILE A 62 14.15 -6.22 5.64
N ILE A 63 14.66 -5.02 5.40
CA ILE A 63 13.87 -3.89 4.93
C ILE A 63 13.81 -3.95 3.41
N GLN A 64 12.59 -3.92 2.87
CA GLN A 64 12.38 -3.83 1.43
C GLN A 64 11.31 -2.79 1.09
N THR A 65 11.74 -1.71 0.44
CA THR A 65 10.83 -0.79 -0.25
C THR A 65 10.64 -1.24 -1.70
N ILE A 66 9.56 -0.81 -2.34
CA ILE A 66 9.22 -1.24 -3.71
C ILE A 66 9.39 -0.06 -4.67
N PRO A 67 10.48 -0.02 -5.47
CA PRO A 67 10.62 0.93 -6.57
C PRO A 67 9.72 0.56 -7.76
N ARG A 68 9.85 1.31 -8.87
CA ARG A 68 9.09 1.08 -10.11
C ARG A 68 9.20 -0.35 -10.64
N ASP A 69 10.38 -0.97 -10.56
CA ASP A 69 10.57 -2.38 -10.91
C ASP A 69 10.19 -3.29 -9.73
N VAL A 70 8.89 -3.56 -9.63
CA VAL A 70 8.32 -4.39 -8.57
C VAL A 70 8.81 -5.85 -8.62
N ASN A 71 9.03 -6.39 -9.82
CA ASN A 71 9.41 -7.79 -10.00
C ASN A 71 10.82 -8.04 -9.49
N THR A 72 11.76 -7.17 -9.87
CA THR A 72 13.13 -7.23 -9.35
C THR A 72 13.15 -7.06 -7.84
N ALA A 73 12.41 -6.09 -7.29
CA ALA A 73 12.36 -5.90 -5.84
C ALA A 73 11.81 -7.14 -5.10
N VAL A 74 10.82 -7.83 -5.66
CA VAL A 74 10.34 -9.09 -5.09
C VAL A 74 11.43 -10.17 -5.16
N MET A 75 12.15 -10.28 -6.28
CA MET A 75 13.24 -11.26 -6.41
C MET A 75 14.42 -10.97 -5.49
N GLU A 76 14.85 -9.71 -5.35
CA GLU A 76 15.87 -9.27 -4.39
C GLU A 76 15.53 -9.73 -2.97
N LEU A 77 14.28 -9.50 -2.55
CA LEU A 77 13.80 -9.90 -1.23
C LEU A 77 13.78 -11.42 -1.05
N LEU A 78 13.24 -12.16 -2.04
CA LEU A 78 13.17 -13.62 -1.98
C LEU A 78 14.56 -14.26 -1.92
N ILE A 79 15.49 -13.77 -2.75
CA ILE A 79 16.87 -14.27 -2.79
C ILE A 79 17.60 -13.92 -1.49
N MET A 80 17.47 -12.70 -0.97
CA MET A 80 18.06 -12.31 0.31
C MET A 80 17.54 -13.16 1.46
N ALA A 81 16.22 -13.35 1.54
CA ALA A 81 15.60 -14.21 2.55
C ALA A 81 16.12 -15.66 2.47
N TYR A 82 16.22 -16.20 1.26
CA TYR A 82 16.71 -17.56 1.04
C TYR A 82 18.21 -17.71 1.39
N ALA A 83 19.03 -16.69 1.10
CA ALA A 83 20.44 -16.65 1.49
C ALA A 83 20.62 -16.61 3.01
N LEU A 84 19.81 -15.80 3.71
CA LEU A 84 19.82 -15.71 5.17
C LEU A 84 19.34 -17.03 5.83
N LYS A 85 18.32 -17.67 5.26
CA LYS A 85 17.85 -19.00 5.70
C LYS A 85 18.94 -20.07 5.53
N THR A 86 19.58 -20.10 4.36
CA THR A 86 20.70 -21.01 4.07
C THR A 86 21.87 -20.78 5.01
N SER A 87 22.07 -19.53 5.44
CA SER A 87 23.09 -19.13 6.43
C SER A 87 22.67 -19.38 7.89
N CYS A 88 21.59 -20.13 8.11
CA CYS A 88 21.07 -20.53 9.42
C CYS A 88 20.65 -19.34 10.33
N ALA A 89 20.09 -18.27 9.76
CA ALA A 89 19.38 -17.27 10.56
C ALA A 89 18.27 -17.93 11.38
N ARG A 90 18.05 -17.47 12.62
CA ARG A 90 17.03 -18.03 13.53
C ARG A 90 15.64 -17.59 13.12
N ASN A 91 15.45 -16.28 13.02
CA ASN A 91 14.23 -15.65 12.52
C ASN A 91 14.59 -14.68 11.39
N ILE A 92 13.74 -14.64 10.37
CA ILE A 92 13.86 -13.72 9.24
C ILE A 92 12.56 -12.93 9.16
N ILE A 93 12.63 -11.66 9.55
CA ILE A 93 11.50 -10.74 9.60
C ILE A 93 11.56 -9.82 8.39
N GLY A 94 10.57 -9.91 7.51
CA GLY A 94 10.44 -8.98 6.39
C GLY A 94 9.77 -7.69 6.83
N VAL A 95 10.46 -6.56 6.74
CA VAL A 95 9.89 -5.22 6.93
C VAL A 95 9.58 -4.68 5.54
N ILE A 96 8.32 -4.80 5.13
CA ILE A 96 7.84 -4.48 3.78
C ILE A 96 6.75 -3.41 3.91
N PRO A 97 7.12 -2.11 3.98
CA PRO A 97 6.19 -1.03 4.33
C PRO A 97 5.00 -0.95 3.38
N TYR A 98 5.23 -1.05 2.06
CA TYR A 98 4.20 -1.25 1.06
C TYR A 98 4.26 -2.69 0.53
N PHE A 99 3.20 -3.48 0.75
CA PHE A 99 3.15 -4.85 0.25
C PHE A 99 2.76 -4.88 -1.24
N PRO A 100 3.64 -5.34 -2.15
CA PRO A 100 3.36 -5.33 -3.58
C PRO A 100 2.28 -6.34 -3.95
N TYR A 101 1.63 -6.15 -5.10
CA TYR A 101 0.49 -6.95 -5.57
C TYR A 101 -0.73 -6.96 -4.64
N SER A 102 -0.77 -6.13 -3.61
CA SER A 102 -1.89 -6.05 -2.65
C SER A 102 -3.22 -5.65 -3.30
N LYS A 103 -3.21 -4.83 -4.36
CA LYS A 103 -4.39 -4.54 -5.21
C LYS A 103 -4.95 -5.79 -5.91
N GLN A 104 -4.13 -6.84 -6.09
CA GLN A 104 -4.50 -8.14 -6.66
C GLN A 104 -4.82 -9.20 -5.57
N SER A 105 -5.52 -8.76 -4.53
CA SER A 105 -5.95 -9.57 -3.37
C SER A 105 -7.31 -10.25 -3.57
N LYS A 106 -8.05 -9.90 -4.62
CA LYS A 106 -9.33 -10.51 -5.01
C LYS A 106 -9.22 -11.08 -6.40
N MET A 107 -9.81 -12.26 -6.62
CA MET A 107 -9.90 -12.86 -7.94
C MET A 107 -10.86 -12.03 -8.80
N ARG A 108 -10.38 -11.56 -9.96
CA ARG A 108 -11.19 -10.86 -10.96
C ARG A 108 -11.34 -11.76 -12.18
N LYS A 109 -12.57 -11.96 -12.66
CA LYS A 109 -12.86 -12.86 -13.80
C LYS A 109 -12.14 -14.23 -13.57
N ARG A 110 -11.51 -14.84 -14.59
CA ARG A 110 -10.58 -16.00 -14.46
C ARG A 110 -9.15 -15.48 -14.31
N GLY A 111 -8.94 -14.70 -13.27
CA GLY A 111 -7.62 -14.26 -12.82
C GLY A 111 -7.08 -15.18 -11.73
N SER A 112 -6.05 -14.70 -11.03
CA SER A 112 -5.50 -15.35 -9.85
C SER A 112 -5.43 -14.35 -8.70
N ILE A 113 -5.26 -14.84 -7.47
CA ILE A 113 -4.97 -14.00 -6.30
C ILE A 113 -3.45 -13.94 -6.16
N VAL A 114 -2.82 -13.06 -6.95
CA VAL A 114 -1.34 -12.94 -7.00
C VAL A 114 -0.77 -12.52 -5.65
N CYS A 115 -1.51 -11.71 -4.87
CA CYS A 115 -1.12 -11.36 -3.50
C CYS A 115 -0.92 -12.61 -2.61
N LYS A 116 -1.75 -13.65 -2.78
CA LYS A 116 -1.62 -14.93 -2.03
C LYS A 116 -0.45 -15.77 -2.55
N LEU A 117 -0.22 -15.76 -3.86
CA LEU A 117 0.96 -16.41 -4.45
C LEU A 117 2.25 -15.81 -3.85
N LEU A 118 2.35 -14.47 -3.83
CA LEU A 118 3.50 -13.77 -3.26
C LEU A 118 3.70 -14.11 -1.77
N ALA A 119 2.64 -14.08 -0.96
CA ALA A 119 2.72 -14.45 0.45
C ALA A 119 3.25 -15.89 0.64
N SER A 120 2.85 -16.82 -0.25
CA SER A 120 3.31 -18.21 -0.24
C SER A 120 4.79 -18.34 -0.66
N MET A 121 5.23 -17.55 -1.64
CA MET A 121 6.64 -17.50 -2.06
C MET A 121 7.54 -16.96 -0.96
N LEU A 122 7.11 -15.91 -0.25
CA LEU A 122 7.83 -15.34 0.90
C LEU A 122 8.01 -16.37 2.03
N ALA A 123 6.94 -17.11 2.35
CA ALA A 123 7.00 -18.21 3.31
C ALA A 123 8.01 -19.29 2.87
N LYS A 124 7.98 -19.66 1.58
CA LYS A 124 8.87 -20.68 1.04
C LYS A 124 10.33 -20.24 1.04
N ALA A 125 10.59 -18.97 0.72
CA ALA A 125 11.91 -18.36 0.75
C ALA A 125 12.52 -18.35 2.16
N GLY A 126 11.69 -18.25 3.20
CA GLY A 126 12.15 -18.39 4.58
C GLY A 126 11.71 -17.30 5.54
N LEU A 127 10.82 -16.39 5.14
CA LEU A 127 10.28 -15.41 6.08
C LEU A 127 9.51 -16.12 7.20
N THR A 128 9.77 -15.65 8.41
CA THR A 128 9.16 -16.15 9.66
C THR A 128 8.13 -15.17 10.23
N HIS A 129 8.20 -13.90 9.82
CA HIS A 129 7.32 -12.82 10.23
C HIS A 129 7.39 -11.73 9.16
N ILE A 130 6.32 -10.96 8.96
CA ILE A 130 6.32 -9.72 8.21
C ILE A 130 5.79 -8.55 9.05
N ILE A 131 6.48 -7.42 9.01
CA ILE A 131 5.98 -6.09 9.39
C ILE A 131 5.62 -5.36 8.10
N THR A 132 4.40 -4.86 7.99
CA THR A 132 3.91 -4.07 6.85
C THR A 132 3.06 -2.92 7.36
N MET A 133 2.61 -2.03 6.49
CA MET A 133 1.75 -0.92 6.88
C MET A 133 0.57 -0.79 5.91
N ASP A 134 -0.62 -0.55 6.46
CA ASP A 134 -1.88 -0.32 5.73
C ASP A 134 -2.11 -1.23 4.52
N LEU A 135 -2.11 -2.55 4.74
CA LEU A 135 -2.51 -3.52 3.72
C LEU A 135 -3.82 -3.10 3.02
N HIS A 136 -3.82 -3.15 1.69
CA HIS A 136 -4.96 -2.74 0.85
C HIS A 136 -6.30 -3.32 1.30
N GLN A 137 -6.29 -4.56 1.76
CA GLN A 137 -7.40 -5.22 2.45
C GLN A 137 -6.83 -5.90 3.69
N LYS A 138 -7.44 -5.69 4.87
CA LYS A 138 -6.93 -6.27 6.13
C LYS A 138 -6.94 -7.79 6.13
N GLU A 139 -7.80 -8.41 5.34
CA GLU A 139 -7.92 -9.87 5.16
C GLU A 139 -6.67 -10.48 4.51
N ILE A 140 -5.82 -9.69 3.86
CA ILE A 140 -4.53 -10.13 3.31
C ILE A 140 -3.64 -10.73 4.41
N GLN A 141 -3.81 -10.33 5.68
CA GLN A 141 -3.09 -10.96 6.80
C GLN A 141 -3.31 -12.48 6.85
N GLY A 142 -4.50 -12.96 6.48
CA GLY A 142 -4.83 -14.39 6.41
C GLY A 142 -4.20 -15.13 5.23
N PHE A 143 -3.50 -14.44 4.32
CA PHE A 143 -2.78 -15.09 3.22
C PHE A 143 -1.44 -15.67 3.65
N PHE A 144 -0.85 -15.13 4.72
CA PHE A 144 0.43 -15.58 5.26
C PHE A 144 0.23 -16.78 6.18
N SER A 145 1.18 -17.72 6.12
CA SER A 145 1.22 -18.88 7.02
C SER A 145 2.05 -18.61 8.28
N PHE A 146 2.41 -17.36 8.52
CA PHE A 146 3.26 -16.90 9.61
C PHE A 146 2.74 -15.55 10.13
N PRO A 147 3.14 -15.09 11.33
CA PRO A 147 2.65 -13.85 11.93
C PRO A 147 2.82 -12.61 11.04
N VAL A 148 1.87 -11.69 11.13
CA VAL A 148 1.84 -10.44 10.37
C VAL A 148 1.53 -9.29 11.33
N ASP A 149 2.41 -8.31 11.36
CA ASP A 149 2.15 -7.01 12.00
C ASP A 149 1.78 -6.01 10.89
N ASN A 150 0.48 -5.76 10.71
CA ASN A 150 -0.05 -4.74 9.81
C ASN A 150 -0.24 -3.41 10.55
N LEU A 151 0.80 -2.57 10.54
CA LEU A 151 0.82 -1.25 11.18
C LEU A 151 -0.10 -0.26 10.45
N ARG A 152 -0.35 0.90 11.06
CA ARG A 152 -1.15 1.98 10.43
C ARG A 152 -0.40 3.29 10.37
N ALA A 153 -0.56 3.99 9.25
CA ALA A 153 -0.10 5.37 9.08
C ALA A 153 -1.12 6.40 9.59
N SER A 154 -2.38 5.99 9.81
CA SER A 154 -3.46 6.90 10.18
C SER A 154 -3.15 7.83 11.36
N PRO A 155 -2.43 7.44 12.43
CA PRO A 155 -2.09 8.39 13.50
C PRO A 155 -1.22 9.56 13.01
N PHE A 156 -0.27 9.28 12.10
CA PHE A 156 0.63 10.29 11.54
C PHE A 156 -0.08 11.19 10.53
N LEU A 157 -0.95 10.61 9.69
CA LEU A 157 -1.76 11.37 8.73
C LEU A 157 -2.82 12.23 9.44
N LEU A 158 -3.44 11.74 10.52
CA LEU A 158 -4.36 12.51 11.35
C LEU A 158 -3.65 13.68 12.04
N GLN A 159 -2.44 13.44 12.57
CA GLN A 159 -1.61 14.50 13.15
C GLN A 159 -1.29 15.57 12.09
N TYR A 160 -0.91 15.17 10.88
CA TYR A 160 -0.68 16.11 9.77
C TYR A 160 -1.90 16.98 9.47
N ILE A 161 -3.10 16.37 9.40
CA ILE A 161 -4.35 17.13 9.18
C ILE A 161 -4.57 18.17 10.29
N GLN A 162 -4.27 17.82 11.54
CA GLN A 162 -4.50 18.71 12.69
C GLN A 162 -3.47 19.84 12.81
N GLU A 163 -2.22 19.59 12.39
CA GLU A 163 -1.10 20.52 12.55
C GLU A 163 -0.90 21.41 11.30
N GLU A 164 -1.04 20.84 10.10
CA GLU A 164 -0.64 21.49 8.85
C GLU A 164 -1.82 22.00 8.01
N ILE A 165 -3.03 21.43 8.15
CA ILE A 165 -4.21 21.91 7.41
C ILE A 165 -4.91 23.03 8.19
N PRO A 166 -4.88 24.28 7.70
CA PRO A 166 -5.61 25.37 8.32
C PRO A 166 -7.12 25.12 8.23
N ASP A 167 -7.84 25.46 9.30
CA ASP A 167 -9.30 25.29 9.39
C ASP A 167 -9.81 23.86 9.09
N TYR A 168 -9.03 22.82 9.43
CA TYR A 168 -9.44 21.42 9.24
C TYR A 168 -10.79 21.09 9.90
N ARG A 169 -11.23 21.88 10.90
CA ARG A 169 -12.56 21.74 11.53
C ARG A 169 -13.73 22.07 10.58
N ASN A 170 -13.49 22.85 9.55
CA ASN A 170 -14.43 23.10 8.46
C ASN A 170 -14.23 22.13 7.28
N ALA A 171 -13.49 21.03 7.49
CA ALA A 171 -13.30 20.03 6.45
C ALA A 171 -14.39 18.94 6.48
N VAL A 172 -14.49 18.23 5.35
CA VAL A 172 -15.26 17.00 5.18
C VAL A 172 -14.31 15.93 4.66
N ILE A 173 -14.37 14.74 5.27
CA ILE A 173 -13.57 13.61 4.80
C ILE A 173 -14.29 12.96 3.63
N VAL A 174 -13.56 12.66 2.56
CA VAL A 174 -14.13 12.14 1.32
C VAL A 174 -13.56 10.77 1.01
N ALA A 175 -14.43 9.80 0.76
CA ALA A 175 -14.05 8.52 0.17
C ALA A 175 -14.11 8.61 -1.36
N LYS A 176 -13.00 8.30 -2.04
CA LYS A 176 -12.93 8.29 -3.51
C LYS A 176 -13.87 7.26 -4.16
N SER A 177 -14.17 6.19 -3.45
CA SER A 177 -15.06 5.12 -3.90
C SER A 177 -15.76 4.47 -2.71
N PRO A 178 -16.85 3.70 -2.93
CA PRO A 178 -17.48 2.92 -1.86
C PRO A 178 -16.52 1.95 -1.17
N GLY A 179 -15.49 1.46 -1.87
CA GLY A 179 -14.46 0.59 -1.29
C GLY A 179 -13.58 1.27 -0.25
N ALA A 180 -13.37 2.59 -0.38
CA ALA A 180 -12.59 3.41 0.55
C ALA A 180 -13.44 3.98 1.71
N ALA A 181 -14.76 3.77 1.70
CA ALA A 181 -15.69 4.41 2.63
C ALA A 181 -15.40 4.11 4.11
N LYS A 182 -15.02 2.86 4.45
CA LYS A 182 -14.68 2.48 5.83
C LYS A 182 -13.48 3.25 6.38
N ARG A 183 -12.46 3.43 5.54
CA ARG A 183 -11.25 4.19 5.88
C ARG A 183 -11.56 5.66 6.09
N ALA A 184 -12.28 6.26 5.13
CA ALA A 184 -12.73 7.65 5.25
C ALA A 184 -13.60 7.87 6.49
N GLN A 185 -14.51 6.94 6.80
CA GLN A 185 -15.32 6.96 8.01
C GLN A 185 -14.45 6.96 9.28
N SER A 186 -13.43 6.10 9.34
CA SER A 186 -12.52 6.04 10.48
C SER A 186 -11.77 7.36 10.73
N TYR A 187 -11.39 8.08 9.66
CA TYR A 187 -10.80 9.42 9.77
C TYR A 187 -11.84 10.45 10.23
N ALA A 188 -13.05 10.41 9.66
CA ALA A 188 -14.15 11.32 10.02
C ALA A 188 -14.53 11.20 11.49
N GLU A 189 -14.63 9.98 12.02
CA GLU A 189 -14.97 9.72 13.43
C GLU A 189 -13.90 10.27 14.39
N ARG A 190 -12.62 10.07 14.08
CA ARG A 190 -11.50 10.54 14.92
C ARG A 190 -11.31 12.05 14.88
N LEU A 191 -11.57 12.69 13.73
CA LEU A 191 -11.52 14.15 13.59
C LEU A 191 -12.83 14.84 14.01
N ARG A 192 -13.91 14.07 14.19
CA ARG A 192 -15.29 14.55 14.42
C ARG A 192 -15.78 15.45 13.28
N LEU A 193 -15.59 14.98 12.05
CA LEU A 193 -15.96 15.67 10.81
C LEU A 193 -17.06 14.93 10.06
N GLY A 194 -17.65 15.60 9.06
CA GLY A 194 -18.56 14.96 8.13
C GLY A 194 -17.85 13.97 7.20
N LEU A 195 -18.63 13.06 6.63
CA LEU A 195 -18.19 12.11 5.60
C LEU A 195 -18.97 12.37 4.30
N ALA A 196 -18.25 12.37 3.18
CA ALA A 196 -18.82 12.29 1.86
C ALA A 196 -18.23 11.09 1.10
N VAL A 197 -18.99 10.52 0.18
CA VAL A 197 -18.58 9.35 -0.61
C VAL A 197 -18.84 9.65 -2.08
N ILE A 198 -17.83 9.42 -2.90
CA ILE A 198 -17.93 9.49 -4.36
C ILE A 198 -18.34 8.11 -4.88
N HIS A 199 -19.32 8.07 -5.78
CA HIS A 199 -19.70 6.86 -6.48
C HIS A 199 -19.93 7.13 -7.97
N GLY A 200 -19.91 6.06 -8.77
CA GLY A 200 -19.95 6.14 -10.22
C GLY A 200 -18.55 6.00 -10.83
N GLU A 201 -18.50 5.88 -12.15
CA GLU A 201 -17.25 5.80 -12.91
C GLU A 201 -17.16 7.05 -13.80
N ALA A 202 -15.99 7.68 -13.85
CA ALA A 202 -15.68 8.58 -14.96
C ALA A 202 -15.74 7.76 -16.25
N GLN A 203 -16.13 8.37 -17.38
CA GLN A 203 -16.09 7.71 -18.70
C GLN A 203 -14.63 7.46 -19.11
N CYS A 204 -13.95 6.53 -18.43
CA CYS A 204 -12.65 5.99 -18.79
C CYS A 204 -12.76 4.47 -18.73
N THR A 205 -12.40 3.87 -19.85
CA THR A 205 -12.53 2.46 -20.20
C THR A 205 -11.80 1.53 -19.22
N GLU A 206 -12.46 1.11 -18.13
CA GLU A 206 -12.42 -0.32 -17.84
C GLU A 206 -13.25 -0.97 -18.93
N GLN A 207 -12.57 -1.40 -20.00
CA GLN A 207 -13.13 -2.34 -20.95
C GLN A 207 -13.59 -3.56 -20.15
N ASP A 208 -14.86 -3.57 -19.79
CA ASP A 208 -15.65 -4.77 -19.60
C ASP A 208 -15.75 -5.48 -20.97
N MET A 209 -14.59 -5.81 -21.57
CA MET A 209 -14.55 -6.82 -22.60
C MET A 209 -15.06 -8.09 -21.94
N ASP A 210 -16.23 -8.49 -22.43
CA ASP A 210 -16.72 -9.85 -22.36
C ASP A 210 -15.54 -10.77 -22.64
N ASP A 211 -15.12 -11.54 -21.64
CA ASP A 211 -13.86 -12.29 -21.69
C ASP A 211 -13.98 -13.58 -22.50
N GLY A 212 -15.05 -13.69 -23.31
CA GLY A 212 -15.30 -14.78 -24.24
C GLY A 212 -15.50 -16.12 -23.54
N ARG A 213 -15.88 -16.13 -22.25
CA ARG A 213 -16.09 -17.36 -21.46
C ARG A 213 -17.52 -17.85 -21.44
N HIS A 214 -18.32 -17.44 -22.41
CA HIS A 214 -19.30 -18.36 -22.93
C HIS A 214 -18.54 -19.55 -23.51
N SER A 215 -18.84 -20.76 -23.02
CA SER A 215 -18.41 -21.99 -23.67
C SER A 215 -18.66 -21.85 -25.17
N PRO A 216 -17.74 -22.28 -26.07
CA PRO A 216 -18.03 -22.28 -27.50
C PRO A 216 -19.40 -22.92 -27.70
N PRO A 217 -20.30 -22.31 -28.52
CA PRO A 217 -21.65 -22.81 -28.67
C PRO A 217 -21.57 -24.28 -29.05
N MET A 218 -22.28 -25.13 -28.29
CA MET A 218 -22.31 -26.56 -28.61
C MET A 218 -22.78 -26.71 -30.05
N LEU A 219 -22.08 -27.53 -30.85
CA LEU A 219 -22.54 -27.89 -32.19
C LEU A 219 -24.00 -28.36 -32.07
N LYS A 220 -24.88 -27.76 -32.87
CA LYS A 220 -26.34 -27.90 -32.85
C LYS A 220 -26.79 -29.34 -33.13
N ASN A 221 -26.60 -30.25 -32.19
CA ASN A 221 -27.20 -31.59 -32.16
C ASN A 221 -27.83 -31.86 -30.77
N ALA A 222 -28.36 -30.82 -30.13
CA ALA A 222 -29.23 -30.97 -28.97
C ALA A 222 -30.64 -30.58 -29.39
N THR A 223 -31.57 -31.53 -29.29
CA THR A 223 -33.01 -31.29 -29.32
C THR A 223 -33.35 -30.15 -28.35
N VAL A 224 -33.88 -29.05 -28.89
CA VAL A 224 -34.31 -27.88 -28.11
C VAL A 224 -35.43 -28.32 -27.18
N HIS A 225 -35.19 -28.33 -25.87
CA HIS A 225 -36.26 -28.36 -24.89
C HIS A 225 -37.03 -27.03 -24.98
N PRO A 226 -38.33 -27.03 -25.29
CA PRO A 226 -39.13 -25.81 -25.27
C PRO A 226 -39.43 -25.50 -23.81
N GLY A 227 -38.75 -24.53 -23.20
CA GLY A 227 -39.14 -24.18 -21.83
C GLY A 227 -38.30 -23.23 -20.98
N LEU A 228 -37.25 -22.57 -21.48
CA LEU A 228 -36.62 -21.52 -20.67
C LEU A 228 -35.94 -20.45 -21.54
N GLU A 229 -36.70 -19.43 -21.91
CA GLU A 229 -36.11 -18.15 -22.34
C GLU A 229 -35.66 -17.41 -21.07
N LEU A 230 -34.34 -17.34 -20.87
CA LEU A 230 -33.78 -16.48 -19.83
C LEU A 230 -34.02 -15.01 -20.24
N PRO A 231 -34.55 -14.17 -19.34
CA PRO A 231 -34.69 -12.76 -19.62
C PRO A 231 -33.35 -12.15 -20.03
N LEU A 232 -33.31 -11.44 -21.16
CA LEU A 232 -32.19 -10.59 -21.53
C LEU A 232 -32.06 -9.50 -20.46
N MET A 233 -31.10 -9.65 -19.55
CA MET A 233 -30.78 -8.59 -18.61
C MET A 233 -30.17 -7.45 -19.40
N MET A 234 -30.78 -6.26 -19.33
CA MET A 234 -30.20 -5.06 -19.92
C MET A 234 -28.81 -4.84 -19.32
N ALA A 235 -27.84 -4.52 -20.17
CA ALA A 235 -26.51 -4.14 -19.69
C ALA A 235 -26.67 -2.99 -18.69
N LYS A 236 -26.12 -3.15 -17.49
CA LYS A 236 -26.18 -2.13 -16.45
C LYS A 236 -25.34 -0.93 -16.92
N GLU A 237 -25.98 0.13 -17.39
CA GLU A 237 -25.29 1.39 -17.66
C GLU A 237 -24.65 1.88 -16.35
N LYS A 238 -23.35 2.16 -16.41
CA LYS A 238 -22.59 2.62 -15.25
C LYS A 238 -22.99 4.07 -14.95
N PRO A 239 -23.38 4.40 -13.71
CA PRO A 239 -23.84 5.75 -13.37
C PRO A 239 -22.67 6.75 -13.44
N PRO A 240 -22.95 8.01 -13.82
CA PRO A 240 -21.94 9.07 -13.83
C PRO A 240 -21.38 9.32 -12.42
N ILE A 241 -20.17 9.87 -12.35
CA ILE A 241 -19.54 10.24 -11.08
C ILE A 241 -20.41 11.26 -10.32
N THR A 242 -20.71 10.96 -9.05
CA THR A 242 -21.54 11.77 -8.18
C THR A 242 -21.04 11.74 -6.74
N VAL A 243 -21.35 12.78 -5.98
CA VAL A 243 -20.96 12.93 -4.57
C VAL A 243 -22.19 12.75 -3.70
N VAL A 244 -22.09 11.87 -2.70
CA VAL A 244 -23.07 11.70 -1.63
C VAL A 244 -22.50 12.31 -0.35
N GLY A 245 -23.11 13.40 0.12
CA GLY A 245 -22.64 14.17 1.27
C GLY A 245 -22.55 15.67 0.96
N ASP A 246 -22.56 16.51 2.00
CA ASP A 246 -22.40 17.96 1.86
C ASP A 246 -20.91 18.35 1.86
N VAL A 247 -20.47 18.98 0.78
CA VAL A 247 -19.07 19.43 0.58
C VAL A 247 -18.97 20.93 0.28
N GLY A 248 -20.10 21.63 0.18
CA GLY A 248 -20.13 23.03 -0.25
C GLY A 248 -19.58 23.97 0.81
N GLY A 249 -18.67 24.87 0.43
CA GLY A 249 -18.04 25.83 1.33
C GLY A 249 -17.08 25.21 2.35
N ARG A 250 -16.65 23.96 2.12
CA ARG A 250 -15.76 23.19 3.01
C ARG A 250 -14.44 22.83 2.33
N ILE A 251 -13.46 22.45 3.15
CA ILE A 251 -12.25 21.76 2.68
C ILE A 251 -12.62 20.29 2.45
N ALA A 252 -12.31 19.73 1.29
CA ALA A 252 -12.48 18.30 1.04
C ALA A 252 -11.15 17.58 1.24
N ILE A 253 -11.13 16.56 2.09
CA ILE A 253 -9.94 15.72 2.33
C ILE A 253 -10.24 14.30 1.85
N ILE A 254 -9.76 13.95 0.66
CA ILE A 254 -9.87 12.61 0.09
C ILE A 254 -8.91 11.68 0.83
N VAL A 255 -9.40 10.55 1.34
CA VAL A 255 -8.58 9.55 2.04
C VAL A 255 -8.62 8.22 1.30
N ASP A 256 -7.44 7.68 0.98
CA ASP A 256 -7.27 6.34 0.40
C ASP A 256 -6.04 5.62 0.99
N ASP A 257 -5.81 4.35 0.69
CA ASP A 257 -4.58 3.65 1.13
C ASP A 257 -3.43 3.83 0.16
N ILE A 258 -3.74 3.85 -1.14
CA ILE A 258 -2.74 3.88 -2.22
C ILE A 258 -3.12 4.97 -3.23
N ILE A 259 -2.15 5.80 -3.59
CA ILE A 259 -2.21 6.66 -4.78
C ILE A 259 -1.18 6.15 -5.79
N ASP A 260 -1.66 5.73 -6.97
CA ASP A 260 -0.88 5.05 -8.00
C ASP A 260 -1.21 5.67 -9.36
N ASP A 261 -2.33 5.25 -9.95
CA ASP A 261 -3.03 5.97 -11.00
C ASP A 261 -3.90 7.07 -10.38
N VAL A 262 -3.76 8.29 -10.89
CA VAL A 262 -4.34 9.51 -10.33
C VAL A 262 -5.57 10.00 -11.08
N GLU A 263 -5.92 9.44 -12.24
CA GLU A 263 -7.07 9.93 -13.03
C GLU A 263 -8.36 9.98 -12.19
N SER A 264 -8.62 8.93 -11.43
CA SER A 264 -9.79 8.87 -10.54
C SER A 264 -9.73 9.85 -9.37
N PHE A 265 -8.53 10.25 -8.92
CA PHE A 265 -8.35 11.27 -7.89
C PHE A 265 -8.57 12.68 -8.48
N VAL A 266 -8.11 12.92 -9.71
CA VAL A 266 -8.34 14.18 -10.43
C VAL A 266 -9.83 14.35 -10.73
N ALA A 267 -10.50 13.33 -11.25
CA ALA A 267 -11.95 13.38 -11.48
C ALA A 267 -12.74 13.62 -10.19
N ALA A 268 -12.31 12.99 -9.08
CA ALA A 268 -12.87 13.25 -7.75
C ALA A 268 -12.66 14.70 -7.30
N ALA A 269 -11.50 15.29 -7.58
CA ALA A 269 -11.22 16.68 -7.23
C ALA A 269 -12.11 17.66 -8.01
N GLU A 270 -12.25 17.46 -9.32
CA GLU A 270 -13.10 18.33 -10.15
C GLU A 270 -14.56 18.31 -9.70
N ILE A 271 -15.14 17.14 -9.43
CA ILE A 271 -16.54 17.05 -8.96
C ILE A 271 -16.72 17.67 -7.57
N LEU A 272 -15.72 17.57 -6.68
CA LEU A 272 -15.77 18.24 -5.37
C LEU A 272 -15.73 19.76 -5.53
N LYS A 273 -14.92 20.27 -6.45
CA LYS A 273 -14.82 21.69 -6.76
C LYS A 273 -16.11 22.24 -7.37
N GLU A 274 -16.72 21.51 -8.31
CA GLU A 274 -18.04 21.85 -8.88
C GLU A 274 -19.14 21.89 -7.81
N ARG A 275 -19.03 21.04 -6.78
CA ARG A 275 -19.92 21.02 -5.62
C ARG A 275 -19.59 22.07 -4.55
N GLY A 276 -18.63 22.94 -4.81
CA GLY A 276 -18.30 24.09 -3.96
C GLY A 276 -17.25 23.83 -2.88
N ALA A 277 -16.49 22.73 -2.93
CA ALA A 277 -15.30 22.57 -2.11
C ALA A 277 -14.24 23.59 -2.55
N TYR A 278 -13.71 24.37 -1.61
CA TYR A 278 -12.78 25.47 -1.94
C TYR A 278 -11.30 25.09 -1.79
N LYS A 279 -11.01 23.97 -1.10
CA LYS A 279 -9.70 23.32 -1.05
C LYS A 279 -9.84 21.81 -1.08
N ILE A 280 -8.89 21.13 -1.72
CA ILE A 280 -8.91 19.69 -1.93
C ILE A 280 -7.54 19.10 -1.57
N PHE A 281 -7.54 18.25 -0.54
CA PHE A 281 -6.38 17.49 -0.10
C PHE A 281 -6.56 16.01 -0.43
N VAL A 282 -5.48 15.32 -0.76
CA VAL A 282 -5.46 13.86 -0.89
C VAL A 282 -4.50 13.29 0.15
N MET A 283 -4.97 12.33 0.93
CA MET A 283 -4.21 11.62 1.95
C MET A 283 -4.13 10.16 1.56
N ALA A 284 -2.93 9.60 1.43
CA ALA A 284 -2.75 8.17 1.21
C ALA A 284 -1.54 7.62 1.95
N THR A 285 -1.60 6.37 2.39
CA THR A 285 -0.43 5.75 3.02
C THR A 285 0.68 5.53 2.00
N HIS A 286 0.36 4.98 0.83
CA HIS A 286 1.33 4.58 -0.17
C HIS A 286 1.29 5.49 -1.41
N GLY A 287 2.35 6.28 -1.60
CA GLY A 287 2.57 7.09 -2.79
C GLY A 287 3.36 6.35 -3.87
N LEU A 288 2.68 5.51 -4.67
CA LEU A 288 3.31 4.84 -5.82
C LEU A 288 3.53 5.83 -6.97
N LEU A 289 2.51 6.67 -7.23
CA LEU A 289 2.58 7.81 -8.14
C LEU A 289 3.24 7.43 -9.47
N SER A 290 2.65 6.45 -10.16
CA SER A 290 3.24 5.86 -11.36
C SER A 290 2.95 6.69 -12.62
N ALA A 291 3.74 6.45 -13.68
CA ALA A 291 3.60 7.14 -14.97
C ALA A 291 3.58 8.68 -14.84
N ASP A 292 2.55 9.32 -15.38
CA ASP A 292 2.40 10.79 -15.44
C ASP A 292 1.73 11.37 -14.18
N ALA A 293 1.57 10.58 -13.12
CA ALA A 293 0.85 10.99 -11.92
C ALA A 293 1.26 12.36 -11.35
N PRO A 294 2.56 12.71 -11.22
CA PRO A 294 2.95 14.01 -10.68
C PRO A 294 2.49 15.17 -11.56
N ARG A 295 2.58 15.03 -12.89
CA ARG A 295 2.14 16.05 -13.84
C ARG A 295 0.63 16.27 -13.76
N LEU A 296 -0.14 15.18 -13.72
CA LEU A 296 -1.60 15.24 -13.62
C LEU A 296 -2.06 15.87 -12.29
N ILE A 297 -1.38 15.57 -11.17
CA ILE A 297 -1.66 16.23 -9.88
C ILE A 297 -1.38 17.74 -9.97
N GLU A 298 -0.26 18.13 -10.57
CA GLU A 298 0.12 19.53 -10.71
C GLU A 298 -0.91 20.33 -11.52
N GLU A 299 -1.35 19.77 -12.64
CA GLU A 299 -2.35 20.39 -13.55
C GLU A 299 -3.79 20.37 -12.98
N SER A 300 -4.07 19.52 -11.98
CA SER A 300 -5.41 19.37 -11.41
C SER A 300 -5.80 20.43 -10.37
N SER A 301 -7.07 20.42 -9.99
CA SER A 301 -7.61 21.20 -8.87
C SER A 301 -7.20 20.75 -7.46
N ILE A 302 -6.43 19.67 -7.32
CA ILE A 302 -5.90 19.22 -6.02
C ILE A 302 -4.89 20.25 -5.51
N ASP A 303 -5.03 20.70 -4.26
CA ASP A 303 -4.13 21.66 -3.63
C ASP A 303 -2.88 20.98 -3.06
N GLU A 304 -3.05 19.82 -2.42
CA GLU A 304 -1.96 19.10 -1.78
C GLU A 304 -2.21 17.59 -1.74
N VAL A 305 -1.15 16.81 -1.98
CA VAL A 305 -1.15 15.35 -1.89
C VAL A 305 -0.16 14.94 -0.81
N VAL A 306 -0.65 14.32 0.26
CA VAL A 306 0.14 13.89 1.41
C VAL A 306 0.24 12.38 1.39
N VAL A 307 1.47 11.88 1.25
CA VAL A 307 1.79 10.45 1.26
C VAL A 307 2.85 10.14 2.31
N THR A 308 2.98 8.89 2.71
CA THR A 308 4.12 8.50 3.57
C THR A 308 5.33 8.06 2.75
N ASN A 309 6.52 8.02 3.37
CA ASN A 309 7.72 7.44 2.77
C ASN A 309 7.77 5.90 2.75
N THR A 310 6.62 5.22 2.70
CA THR A 310 6.55 3.74 2.51
C THR A 310 7.09 3.27 1.17
N VAL A 311 6.97 4.13 0.15
CA VAL A 311 7.46 3.93 -1.21
C VAL A 311 8.36 5.12 -1.56
N PRO A 312 9.54 4.93 -2.14
CA PRO A 312 10.42 6.04 -2.55
C PRO A 312 9.78 6.85 -3.68
N HIS A 313 9.67 8.17 -3.52
CA HIS A 313 9.00 9.05 -4.49
C HIS A 313 9.70 10.41 -4.67
N GLU A 314 11.02 10.48 -4.45
CA GLU A 314 11.79 11.73 -4.55
C GLU A 314 11.73 12.37 -5.94
N VAL A 315 11.72 11.56 -7.01
CA VAL A 315 11.61 12.07 -8.39
C VAL A 315 10.24 12.70 -8.62
N GLN A 316 9.18 12.06 -8.15
CA GLN A 316 7.81 12.55 -8.25
C GLN A 316 7.62 13.86 -7.49
N LYS A 317 8.22 13.97 -6.30
CA LYS A 317 8.19 15.18 -5.48
C LYS A 317 8.93 16.36 -6.13
N LEU A 318 10.02 16.10 -6.84
CA LEU A 318 10.71 17.12 -7.65
C LEU A 318 9.85 17.60 -8.83
N GLN A 319 9.02 16.72 -9.40
CA GLN A 319 8.13 17.06 -10.51
C GLN A 319 6.85 17.78 -10.07
N CYS A 320 6.39 17.56 -8.83
CA CYS A 320 5.15 18.14 -8.32
C CYS A 320 5.32 18.61 -6.86
N PRO A 321 5.45 19.93 -6.61
CA PRO A 321 5.64 20.48 -5.27
C PRO A 321 4.42 20.34 -4.35
N LYS A 322 3.24 20.02 -4.90
CA LYS A 322 2.03 19.68 -4.14
C LYS A 322 2.18 18.37 -3.35
N ILE A 323 3.17 17.54 -3.67
CA ILE A 323 3.41 16.27 -2.96
C ILE A 323 4.18 16.54 -1.67
N LYS A 324 3.56 16.23 -0.53
CA LYS A 324 4.15 16.26 0.81
C LYS A 324 4.34 14.85 1.34
N THR A 325 5.41 14.66 2.11
CA THR A 325 5.83 13.35 2.61
C THR A 325 5.82 13.34 4.13
N VAL A 326 5.09 12.40 4.71
CA VAL A 326 5.11 12.12 6.16
C VAL A 326 6.07 10.96 6.44
N ASP A 327 7.00 11.17 7.38
CA ASP A 327 7.98 10.15 7.75
C ASP A 327 7.38 9.09 8.70
N ILE A 328 7.45 7.82 8.31
CA ILE A 328 6.98 6.67 9.09
C ILE A 328 8.11 5.77 9.58
N SER A 329 9.37 6.20 9.45
CA SER A 329 10.51 5.44 9.98
C SER A 329 10.44 5.24 11.50
N LEU A 330 9.79 6.16 12.23
CA LEU A 330 9.56 6.05 13.68
C LEU A 330 8.73 4.81 14.03
N ILE A 331 7.55 4.64 13.42
CA ILE A 331 6.66 3.50 13.73
C ILE A 331 7.29 2.17 13.32
N LEU A 332 8.01 2.13 12.19
CA LEU A 332 8.72 0.93 11.75
C LEU A 332 9.87 0.57 12.69
N SER A 333 10.67 1.56 13.13
CA SER A 333 11.75 1.34 14.09
C SER A 333 11.22 0.82 15.43
N GLU A 334 10.11 1.37 15.92
CA GLU A 334 9.50 0.93 17.17
C GLU A 334 8.91 -0.48 17.06
N ALA A 335 8.34 -0.86 15.91
CA ALA A 335 7.89 -2.22 15.64
C ALA A 335 9.05 -3.22 15.67
N ILE A 336 10.16 -2.92 14.99
CA ILE A 336 11.38 -3.74 15.01
C ILE A 336 11.90 -3.90 16.44
N ARG A 337 11.98 -2.79 17.19
CA ARG A 337 12.43 -2.76 18.58
C ARG A 337 11.61 -3.69 19.47
N ARG A 338 10.28 -3.63 19.35
CA ARG A 338 9.34 -4.43 20.14
C ARG A 338 9.43 -5.92 19.81
N ILE A 339 9.44 -6.28 18.53
CA ILE A 339 9.57 -7.68 18.11
C ILE A 339 10.90 -8.26 18.61
N HIS A 340 11.99 -7.52 18.46
CA HIS A 340 13.31 -7.97 18.93
C HIS A 340 13.35 -8.22 20.45
N ASN A 341 12.67 -7.37 21.24
CA ASN A 341 12.64 -7.47 22.70
C ASN A 341 11.51 -8.37 23.24
N GLY A 342 10.65 -8.93 22.38
CA GLY A 342 9.47 -9.68 22.81
C GLY A 342 8.40 -8.82 23.51
N GLU A 343 8.37 -7.52 23.22
CA GLU A 343 7.41 -6.57 23.80
C GLU A 343 6.08 -6.59 23.03
N SER A 344 4.99 -6.22 23.72
CA SER A 344 3.68 -6.15 23.08
C SER A 344 3.61 -5.06 22.01
N MET A 345 3.07 -5.42 20.85
CA MET A 345 2.74 -4.49 19.77
C MET A 345 1.47 -3.66 20.04
N ALA A 346 0.68 -4.00 21.06
CA ALA A 346 -0.62 -3.37 21.33
C ALA A 346 -0.55 -1.85 21.49
N TYR A 347 0.59 -1.31 21.96
CA TYR A 347 0.78 0.14 22.09
C TYR A 347 0.69 0.87 20.73
N LEU A 348 1.21 0.26 19.67
CA LEU A 348 1.12 0.80 18.31
C LEU A 348 -0.31 0.77 17.74
N PHE A 349 -1.22 0.02 18.41
CA PHE A 349 -2.61 -0.15 18.02
C PHE A 349 -3.64 0.52 18.94
N ARG A 350 -3.21 1.13 20.07
CA ARG A 350 -4.14 1.62 21.12
C ARG A 350 -5.15 2.68 20.66
N ASN A 351 -4.83 3.47 19.64
CA ASN A 351 -5.68 4.56 19.13
C ASN A 351 -6.16 4.31 17.69
N ILE A 352 -6.21 3.04 17.28
CA ILE A 352 -6.55 2.61 15.93
C ILE A 352 -7.90 1.89 15.97
N THR A 353 -8.85 2.31 15.13
CA THR A 353 -10.17 1.66 15.04
C THR A 353 -10.11 0.36 14.25
N VAL A 354 -11.07 -0.55 14.44
CA VAL A 354 -11.14 -1.83 13.70
C VAL A 354 -11.35 -1.64 12.19
N ASP A 355 -11.91 -0.49 11.79
CA ASP A 355 -12.26 -0.15 10.41
C ASP A 355 -11.23 0.72 9.69
N ASP A 356 -10.09 0.99 10.34
CA ASP A 356 -8.94 1.61 9.70
C ASP A 356 -8.37 0.74 8.57
#